data_AF-A0A1F2RD07-F1
#
_entry.id   AF-A0A1F2RD07-F1
#
_cell.length_a   1.000
_cell.length_b   1.000
_cell.length_c   1.000
_cell.angle_alpha   90.00
_cell.angle_beta   90.00
_cell.angle_gamma   90.00
#
_symmetry.space_group_name_H-M   'P 1'
#
loop_
_entity.id
_entity.type
_entity.pdbx_description
1 polymer ?
#
loop_
_entity_poly.entity_id
_entity_poly.type
_entity_poly.pdbx_seq_one_letter_code
_entity_poly.pdbx_strand_id
1 'polypeptide(L)'
;MPKKSNTANMKELTREQLENRKAQAVRFTRNVLDDDDRADEIEDESLEDYAERRHITITNPKGVMRMATPTRRELLERIEELENENADLESRLDEIAGIVGEEDDDEGSEEEEDEPLGEE
;
A
#
# COMPACT_ATOMS: atom_id res chain seq x y z
N MET A 1 -37.71 10.74 6.79
CA MET A 1 -37.13 10.18 8.04
C MET A 1 -36.20 9.05 7.65
N PRO A 2 -34.89 9.11 7.93
CA PRO A 2 -34.01 7.98 7.67
C PRO A 2 -34.36 6.83 8.63
N LYS A 3 -34.68 5.66 8.08
CA LYS A 3 -34.94 4.45 8.87
C LYS A 3 -33.63 4.05 9.54
N LYS A 4 -33.59 4.03 10.88
CA LYS A 4 -32.48 3.44 11.64
C LYS A 4 -32.40 1.96 11.24
N SER A 5 -31.35 1.57 10.53
CA SER A 5 -31.06 0.17 10.26
C SER A 5 -30.83 -0.55 11.59
N ASN A 6 -31.28 -1.80 11.69
CA ASN A 6 -31.24 -2.64 12.89
C ASN A 6 -29.81 -3.07 13.30
N THR A 7 -28.78 -2.36 12.84
CA THR A 7 -27.35 -2.67 12.98
C THR A 7 -26.84 -2.51 14.43
N ALA A 8 -27.62 -1.91 15.33
CA ALA A 8 -27.20 -1.58 16.69
C ALA A 8 -26.90 -2.80 17.61
N ASN A 9 -27.18 -4.04 17.18
CA ASN A 9 -26.90 -5.26 17.96
C ASN A 9 -26.08 -6.32 17.20
N MET A 10 -25.62 -6.05 15.97
CA MET A 10 -24.82 -7.02 15.22
C MET A 10 -23.38 -7.00 15.74
N LYS A 11 -22.85 -8.18 16.08
CA LYS A 11 -21.47 -8.28 16.54
C LYS A 11 -20.55 -8.21 15.33
N GLU A 12 -19.55 -7.34 15.39
CA GLU A 12 -18.50 -7.25 14.38
C GLU A 12 -17.31 -8.08 14.86
N LEU A 13 -16.92 -9.10 14.09
CA LEU A 13 -15.76 -9.94 14.38
C LEU A 13 -14.85 -10.01 13.16
N THR A 14 -13.56 -10.10 13.39
CA THR A 14 -12.63 -10.49 12.32
C THR A 14 -12.85 -11.96 11.94
N ARG A 15 -12.37 -12.37 10.76
CA ARG A 15 -12.46 -13.76 10.31
C ARG A 15 -11.84 -14.73 11.32
N GLU A 16 -10.66 -14.41 11.84
CA GLU A 16 -9.98 -15.20 12.87
C GLU A 16 -10.77 -15.28 14.19
N GLN A 17 -11.37 -14.17 14.63
CA GLN A 17 -12.20 -14.16 15.84
C GLN A 17 -13.46 -15.02 15.65
N LEU A 18 -14.04 -15.02 14.46
CA LEU A 18 -15.19 -15.85 14.13
C LEU A 18 -14.83 -17.34 14.10
N GLU A 19 -13.71 -17.71 13.49
CA GLU A 19 -13.18 -19.08 13.47
C GLU A 19 -13.03 -19.64 14.89
N ASN A 20 -12.39 -18.87 15.78
CA ASN A 20 -12.23 -19.25 17.19
C ASN A 20 -13.59 -19.43 17.89
N ARG A 21 -14.55 -18.56 17.61
CA ARG A 21 -15.89 -18.61 18.21
C ARG A 21 -16.72 -19.79 17.68
N LYS A 22 -16.56 -20.15 16.41
CA LYS A 22 -17.15 -21.33 15.81
C LYS A 22 -16.57 -22.60 16.46
N ALA A 23 -15.25 -22.70 16.57
CA ALA A 23 -14.58 -23.81 17.26
C ALA A 23 -15.00 -23.95 18.73
N GLN A 24 -15.18 -22.83 19.44
CA GLN A 24 -15.69 -22.85 20.81
C GLN A 24 -17.13 -23.36 20.87
N ALA A 25 -17.97 -23.02 19.89
CA ALA A 25 -19.34 -23.52 19.80
C ALA A 25 -19.35 -25.04 19.57
N VAL A 26 -18.52 -25.58 18.67
CA VAL A 26 -18.38 -27.04 18.48
C VAL A 26 -18.03 -27.72 19.80
N ARG A 27 -16.99 -27.23 20.50
CA ARG A 27 -16.57 -27.80 21.79
C ARG A 27 -17.65 -27.71 22.85
N PHE A 28 -18.41 -26.62 22.88
CA PHE A 28 -19.49 -26.45 23.85
C PHE A 28 -20.65 -27.41 23.56
N THR A 29 -21.07 -27.50 22.30
CA THR A 29 -22.15 -28.39 21.89
C THR A 29 -21.77 -29.85 22.16
N ARG A 30 -20.55 -30.25 21.82
CA ARG A 30 -20.06 -31.61 22.09
C ARG A 30 -19.90 -31.92 23.57
N ASN A 31 -19.21 -31.06 24.34
CA ASN A 31 -18.79 -31.40 25.70
C ASN A 31 -19.77 -30.97 26.80
N VAL A 32 -20.69 -30.05 26.51
CA VAL A 32 -21.62 -29.48 27.51
C VAL A 32 -23.06 -29.83 27.20
N LEU A 33 -23.43 -29.88 25.91
CA LEU A 33 -24.77 -30.28 25.49
C LEU A 33 -24.85 -31.78 25.13
N ASP A 34 -23.71 -32.48 25.09
CA ASP A 34 -23.59 -33.88 24.67
C ASP A 34 -24.30 -34.17 23.34
N ASP A 35 -24.23 -33.20 22.41
CA ASP A 35 -24.89 -33.26 21.10
C ASP A 35 -23.82 -33.31 20.01
N ASP A 36 -23.34 -34.53 19.74
CA ASP A 36 -22.30 -34.80 18.75
C ASP A 36 -22.76 -34.47 17.33
N ASP A 37 -23.98 -34.88 16.98
CA ASP A 37 -24.56 -34.63 15.64
C ASP A 37 -24.61 -33.12 15.34
N ARG A 38 -25.08 -32.32 16.31
CA ARG A 38 -25.11 -30.86 16.14
C ARG A 38 -23.73 -30.23 16.16
N ALA A 39 -22.76 -30.80 16.87
CA ALA A 39 -21.39 -30.31 16.86
C ALA A 39 -20.75 -30.51 15.48
N ASP A 40 -21.00 -31.64 14.83
CA ASP A 40 -20.51 -31.96 13.49
C ASP A 40 -21.15 -31.04 12.43
N GLU A 41 -22.46 -30.79 12.53
CA GLU A 41 -23.14 -29.80 11.66
C GLU A 41 -22.53 -28.40 11.78
N ILE A 42 -22.16 -27.99 13.01
CA ILE A 42 -21.48 -26.71 13.26
C ILE A 42 -20.04 -26.76 12.79
N GLU A 43 -19.38 -27.91 12.75
CA GLU A 43 -18.02 -28.02 12.23
C GLU A 43 -17.99 -27.87 10.69
N ASP A 44 -18.94 -28.50 10.02
CA ASP A 44 -19.06 -28.54 8.56
C ASP A 44 -19.64 -27.25 7.94
N GLU A 45 -20.40 -26.44 8.68
CA GLU A 45 -20.96 -25.18 8.15
C GLU A 45 -19.85 -24.19 7.73
N SER A 46 -20.03 -23.39 6.67
CA SER A 46 -19.01 -22.40 6.31
C SER A 46 -18.92 -21.27 7.35
N LEU A 47 -17.84 -20.50 7.35
CA LEU A 47 -17.71 -19.35 8.26
C LEU A 47 -18.76 -18.29 7.95
N GLU A 48 -19.05 -18.10 6.67
CA GLU A 48 -20.05 -17.16 6.17
C GLU A 48 -21.46 -17.57 6.62
N ASP A 49 -21.81 -18.85 6.50
CA ASP A 49 -23.11 -19.38 6.94
C ASP A 49 -23.26 -19.28 8.47
N TYR A 50 -22.20 -19.59 9.23
CA TYR A 50 -22.20 -19.43 10.68
C TYR A 50 -22.35 -17.96 11.09
N ALA A 51 -21.70 -17.04 10.38
CA ALA A 51 -21.81 -15.61 10.62
C ALA A 51 -23.23 -15.11 10.38
N GLU A 52 -23.85 -15.49 9.25
CA GLU A 52 -25.22 -15.12 8.90
C GLU A 52 -26.20 -15.61 9.96
N ARG A 53 -26.15 -16.90 10.31
CA ARG A 53 -27.00 -17.51 11.34
C ARG A 53 -26.86 -16.86 12.71
N ARG A 54 -25.65 -16.37 13.06
CA ARG A 54 -25.37 -15.71 14.34
C ARG A 54 -25.50 -14.19 14.29
N HIS A 55 -25.91 -13.62 13.16
CA HIS A 55 -25.96 -12.17 12.92
C HIS A 55 -24.63 -11.47 13.24
N ILE A 56 -23.52 -12.07 12.81
CA ILE A 56 -22.17 -11.56 12.94
C ILE A 56 -21.76 -10.96 11.61
N THR A 57 -21.26 -9.73 11.64
CA THR A 57 -20.64 -9.09 10.48
C THR A 57 -19.14 -9.38 10.50
N ILE A 58 -18.64 -10.04 9.46
CA ILE A 58 -17.20 -10.27 9.31
C ILE A 58 -16.53 -8.97 8.88
N THR A 59 -15.72 -8.39 9.74
CA THR A 59 -14.98 -7.16 9.44
C THR A 59 -13.56 -7.51 9.03
N ASN A 60 -13.12 -6.99 7.88
CA ASN A 60 -11.70 -6.94 7.57
C ASN A 60 -11.12 -5.75 8.36
N PRO A 61 -10.28 -5.95 9.39
CA PRO A 61 -9.70 -4.85 10.13
C PRO A 61 -8.89 -4.01 9.16
N LYS A 62 -9.46 -2.87 8.73
CA LYS A 62 -8.72 -1.81 8.06
C LYS A 62 -7.86 -1.17 9.13
N GLY A 63 -6.75 -1.83 9.44
CA GLY A 63 -5.77 -1.31 10.36
C GLY A 63 -5.42 0.09 9.91
N VAL A 64 -5.70 1.08 10.75
CA VAL A 64 -4.92 2.31 10.72
C VAL A 64 -3.55 1.90 11.25
N MET A 65 -2.77 1.23 10.41
CA MET A 65 -1.33 1.19 10.62
C MET A 65 -0.92 2.64 10.54
N ARG A 66 -0.76 3.28 11.71
CA ARG A 66 -0.04 4.54 11.78
C ARG A 66 1.38 4.19 11.35
N MET A 67 1.65 4.35 10.05
CA MET A 67 3.01 4.31 9.55
C MET A 67 3.78 5.32 10.39
N ALA A 68 4.90 4.89 10.97
CA ALA A 68 5.76 5.80 11.69
C ALA A 68 6.14 6.92 10.73
N THR A 69 5.69 8.15 11.02
CA THR A 69 6.09 9.31 10.24
C THR A 69 7.54 9.61 10.59
N PRO A 70 8.47 9.64 9.60
CA PRO A 70 9.86 9.95 9.87
C PRO A 70 9.98 11.30 10.58
N THR A 71 10.88 11.37 11.54
CA THR A 71 11.18 12.60 12.26
C THR A 71 11.82 13.62 11.33
N ARG A 72 11.74 14.91 11.68
CA ARG A 72 12.43 15.98 10.94
C ARG A 72 13.93 15.69 10.76
N ARG A 73 14.57 15.05 11.75
CA ARG A 73 15.99 14.67 11.68
C ARG A 73 16.23 13.62 10.59
N GLU A 74 15.45 12.53 10.59
CA GLU A 74 15.58 11.47 9.58
C GLU A 74 15.28 11.97 8.16
N LEU A 75 14.34 12.92 8.02
CA LEU A 75 14.07 13.57 6.74
C LEU A 75 15.27 14.40 6.25
N LEU A 76 15.95 15.13 7.14
CA LEU A 76 17.14 15.90 6.77
C LEU A 76 18.32 14.99 6.42
N GLU A 77 18.51 13.93 7.18
CA GLU A 77 19.55 12.91 6.92
C GLU A 77 19.34 12.26 5.54
N ARG A 78 18.09 11.97 5.18
CA ARG A 78 17.74 11.44 3.86
C ARG A 78 17.90 12.46 2.74
N ILE A 79 17.63 13.75 3.00
CA ILE A 79 17.89 14.80 2.01
C ILE A 79 19.39 14.90 1.73
N GLU A 80 20.23 14.92 2.76
CA GLU A 80 21.68 14.99 2.60
C GLU A 80 22.22 13.77 1.82
N GLU A 81 21.72 12.57 2.13
CA GLU A 81 22.07 11.35 1.37
C GLU A 81 21.71 11.48 -0.12
N LEU A 82 20.49 11.94 -0.42
CA LEU A 82 20.01 12.12 -1.80
C LEU A 82 20.76 13.24 -2.54
N GLU A 83 21.11 14.32 -1.86
CA GLU A 83 21.90 15.41 -2.45
C GLU A 83 23.32 14.95 -2.81
N ASN A 84 23.95 14.14 -1.94
CA ASN A 84 25.25 13.54 -2.24
C ASN A 84 25.18 12.56 -3.42
N GLU A 85 24.16 11.70 -3.46
CA GLU A 85 23.97 10.76 -4.58
C GLU A 85 23.73 11.51 -5.91
N ASN A 86 22.95 12.58 -5.89
CA ASN A 86 22.76 13.42 -7.08
C ASN A 86 24.06 14.05 -7.55
N ALA A 87 24.88 14.59 -6.64
CA ALA A 87 26.17 15.17 -7.01
C ALA A 87 27.12 14.13 -7.64
N ASP A 88 27.14 12.91 -7.09
CA ASP A 88 27.91 11.80 -7.65
C ASP A 88 27.39 11.39 -9.04
N LEU A 89 26.08 11.36 -9.23
CA LEU A 89 25.46 11.05 -10.52
C LEU A 89 25.74 12.14 -11.57
N GLU A 90 25.67 13.42 -11.19
CA GLU A 90 26.00 14.55 -12.06
C GLU A 90 27.45 14.48 -12.52
N SER A 91 28.39 14.21 -11.60
CA SER A 91 29.80 14.02 -11.97
C SER A 91 30.02 12.89 -12.98
N ARG A 92 29.24 11.80 -12.88
CA ARG A 92 29.31 10.69 -13.87
C ARG A 92 28.68 11.06 -15.21
N LEU A 93 27.62 11.86 -15.20
CA LEU A 93 27.01 12.34 -16.43
C LEU A 93 27.97 13.28 -17.17
N ASP A 94 28.68 14.15 -16.46
CA ASP A 94 29.72 15.01 -17.05
C ASP A 94 30.88 14.19 -17.64
N GLU A 95 31.32 13.14 -16.96
CA GLU A 95 32.34 12.21 -17.47
C GLU A 95 31.89 11.55 -18.79
N ILE A 96 30.66 11.06 -18.85
CA ILE A 96 30.10 10.44 -20.06
C ILE A 96 29.89 11.48 -21.16
N ALA A 97 29.41 12.69 -20.82
CA ALA A 97 29.22 13.76 -21.78
C ALA A 97 30.54 14.18 -22.44
N GLY A 98 31.66 14.17 -21.70
CA GLY A 98 32.99 14.37 -22.25
C GLY A 98 33.38 13.29 -23.28
N ILE A 99 33.03 12.02 -23.04
CA ILE A 99 33.31 10.91 -23.96
C ILE A 99 32.44 10.99 -25.22
N VAL A 100 31.17 11.37 -25.08
CA VAL A 100 30.21 11.46 -26.21
C VAL A 100 30.44 12.72 -27.04
N GLY A 101 30.83 13.84 -26.42
CA GLY A 101 31.10 15.11 -27.11
C GLY A 101 32.39 15.14 -27.92
N GLU A 102 33.33 14.22 -27.67
CA GLU A 102 34.60 14.11 -28.40
C GLU A 102 34.42 13.50 -29.82
N GLU A 103 33.22 13.00 -30.16
CA GLU A 103 32.87 12.48 -31.51
C GLU A 103 32.20 13.52 -32.44
N ASP A 104 31.91 14.74 -31.97
CA ASP A 104 31.22 15.80 -32.74
C ASP A 104 32.12 17.02 -33.12
N ASP A 105 33.45 16.90 -33.04
CA ASP A 105 34.42 17.89 -33.55
C ASP A 105 34.93 17.51 -34.97
N ASP A 106 34.05 17.48 -35.98
CA ASP A 106 34.45 17.59 -37.40
C ASP A 106 34.00 18.93 -37.98
N GLU A 107 34.96 19.63 -38.58
CA GLU A 107 34.96 21.05 -38.91
C GLU A 107 33.91 21.44 -39.97
N GLY A 108 33.25 22.59 -39.78
CA GLY A 108 32.28 23.17 -40.71
C GLY A 108 32.36 24.69 -40.83
N SER A 109 33.55 25.20 -41.13
CA SER A 109 33.88 26.41 -41.90
C SER A 109 33.07 27.71 -41.71
N GLU A 110 33.81 28.71 -41.20
CA GLU A 110 33.93 30.11 -41.67
C GLU A 110 32.75 31.10 -41.52
N GLU A 111 33.10 32.20 -40.85
CA GLU A 111 32.39 33.48 -40.79
C GLU A 111 32.18 34.06 -42.18
N GLU A 112 30.96 34.49 -42.51
CA GLU A 112 30.77 35.64 -43.41
C GLU A 112 29.88 36.68 -42.71
N GLU A 113 30.54 37.73 -42.22
CA GLU A 113 29.92 39.03 -41.93
C GLU A 113 29.40 39.62 -43.25
N ASP A 114 28.10 39.89 -43.34
CA ASP A 114 27.58 40.85 -44.32
C ASP A 114 26.30 41.53 -43.79
N GLU A 115 26.49 42.64 -43.07
CA GLU A 115 25.56 43.77 -43.06
C GLU A 115 26.26 44.93 -43.80
N PRO A 116 25.59 45.89 -44.51
CA PRO A 116 24.17 46.29 -44.36
C PRO A 116 23.46 46.79 -45.67
N LEU A 117 22.24 47.34 -45.48
CA LEU A 117 21.56 48.46 -46.19
C LEU A 117 20.40 48.17 -47.17
N GLY A 118 19.22 48.71 -46.82
CA GLY A 118 18.14 48.99 -47.77
C GLY A 118 16.85 49.45 -47.09
N GLU A 119 16.73 50.75 -46.81
CA GLU A 119 15.45 51.42 -46.54
C GLU A 119 14.53 51.36 -47.78
N GLU A 120 13.24 51.05 -47.59
CA GLU A 120 12.08 51.79 -48.14
C GLU A 120 10.75 51.31 -47.51
#